data_AF-A0AAP9MSG8-F1
#
_entry.id   AF-A0AAP9MSG8-F1
#
_cell.length_a   1.000
_cell.length_b   1.000
_cell.length_c   1.000
_cell.angle_alpha   90.00
_cell.angle_beta   90.00
_cell.angle_gamma   90.00
#
_symmetry.space_group_name_H-M   'P 1'
#
loop_
_entity.id
_entity.type
_entity.pdbx_description
1 polymer ?
#
loop_
_entity_poly.entity_id
_entity_poly.type
_entity_poly.pdbx_seq_one_letter_code
_entity_poly.pdbx_strand_id
1 'polypeptide(L)'
;MTKKPWRAGKDLSAVVENMEIGTGQRGDGRHAFVTREELVGLKLARRRASGGGSYALNPGVEIDSSLMVVDFPPKPLNFKATGGFGSVLLEWDMPNYRGHSLTEVWRGTEDDLADAVLVATTPGQVYGDPVDPGWSGFYWIRFVNAAGVKGPWHAVGGVAAQTQISVQALIDQIKEEAANSPVVEELRQEIKDAEGRAVQEAGVQTTEVVGNLREETLKTIGGVETRITDMDSSTSESLNEVNERITKLDEGGSKAFLSMWSKKAGADGVTAGIGIVAGKDSSGGAVSQVAISASQLFVFDPNDPDNTAYPFAVSGGKVVITKAMISDAVIETLVSQKIVADEVKAGVSITSPVIRSAVIQNGNFQVDSQGNLNIGGLFSVTSQGQLTIRYSNQNVGLVIRNDKIEVYDENGRLAVRIGRLS
;
A
#
# COMPACT_ATOMS: atom_id res chain seq x y z
N MET A 1 12.12 12.03 80.85
CA MET A 1 12.43 13.08 79.87
C MET A 1 13.72 12.68 79.16
N THR A 2 13.60 12.15 77.95
CA THR A 2 14.77 11.80 77.13
C THR A 2 15.53 13.08 76.81
N LYS A 3 16.79 13.16 77.22
CA LYS A 3 17.68 14.29 76.91
C LYS A 3 17.66 14.50 75.40
N LYS A 4 17.44 15.75 74.95
CA LYS A 4 17.58 16.09 73.53
C LYS A 4 19.01 15.71 73.10
N PRO A 5 19.18 14.91 72.03
CA PRO A 5 20.49 14.37 71.63
C PRO A 5 21.42 15.47 71.10
N TRP A 6 20.86 16.62 70.73
CA TRP A 6 21.55 17.76 70.16
C TRP A 6 22.09 18.69 71.25
N ARG A 7 23.36 19.07 71.12
CA ARG A 7 24.01 20.05 71.99
C ARG A 7 23.82 21.46 71.44
N ALA A 8 23.40 22.39 72.29
CA ALA A 8 23.19 23.80 71.90
C ALA A 8 24.48 24.66 71.97
N GLY A 9 25.64 24.06 72.24
CA GLY A 9 26.94 24.74 72.27
C GLY A 9 27.30 25.29 70.88
N LYS A 10 28.02 26.42 70.86
CA LYS A 10 28.51 27.06 69.62
C LYS A 10 29.98 26.76 69.33
N ASP A 11 30.61 25.96 70.18
CA ASP A 11 31.96 25.47 70.00
C ASP A 11 32.02 24.41 68.89
N LEU A 12 33.19 24.27 68.25
CA LEU A 12 33.37 23.34 67.13
C LEU A 12 33.03 21.90 67.52
N SER A 13 33.33 21.49 68.76
CA SER A 13 33.03 20.15 69.25
C SER A 13 31.54 19.87 69.30
N ALA A 14 30.72 20.84 69.72
CA ALA A 14 29.26 20.69 69.70
C ALA A 14 28.70 20.63 68.28
N VAL A 15 29.27 21.40 67.33
CA VAL A 15 28.87 21.34 65.91
C VAL A 15 29.24 19.99 65.30
N VAL A 16 30.46 19.51 65.54
CA VAL A 16 30.94 18.20 65.06
C VAL A 16 30.08 17.08 65.63
N GLU A 17 29.85 17.08 66.94
CA GLU A 17 29.04 16.05 67.60
C GLU A 17 27.59 16.04 67.07
N ASN A 18 26.99 17.21 66.89
CA ASN A 18 25.67 17.30 66.27
C ASN A 18 25.70 16.78 64.82
N MET A 19 26.72 17.12 64.04
CA MET A 19 26.83 16.60 62.67
C MET A 19 26.98 15.08 62.65
N GLU A 20 27.81 14.49 63.52
CA GLU A 20 27.97 13.04 63.64
C GLU A 20 26.66 12.33 64.03
N ILE A 21 25.90 12.91 64.98
CA ILE A 21 24.57 12.39 65.37
C ILE A 21 23.58 12.52 64.20
N GLY A 22 23.61 13.66 63.52
CA GLY A 22 22.74 13.94 62.38
C GLY A 22 23.03 13.10 61.15
N THR A 23 24.28 12.72 60.90
CA THR A 23 24.62 11.78 59.81
C THR A 23 24.58 10.33 60.27
N GLY A 24 24.16 10.05 61.50
CA GLY A 24 24.05 8.68 62.05
C GLY A 24 25.37 7.98 62.33
N GLN A 25 26.51 8.69 62.28
CA GLN A 25 27.83 8.14 62.60
C GLN A 25 28.03 7.96 64.12
N ARG A 26 27.23 8.64 64.94
CA ARG A 26 27.27 8.58 66.40
C ARG A 26 25.86 8.39 66.98
N GLY A 27 25.72 7.43 67.89
CA GLY A 27 24.44 7.04 68.49
C GLY A 27 23.77 5.86 67.78
N ASP A 28 22.47 5.65 68.03
CA ASP A 28 21.68 4.52 67.51
C ASP A 28 20.88 4.86 66.24
N GLY A 29 21.17 6.00 65.61
CA GLY A 29 20.55 6.46 64.36
C GLY A 29 19.12 7.03 64.49
N ARG A 30 18.44 6.90 65.63
CA ARG A 30 17.04 7.38 65.79
C ARG A 30 16.87 8.90 65.72
N HIS A 31 17.98 9.62 65.86
CA HIS A 31 18.04 11.07 65.79
C HIS A 31 18.83 11.58 64.59
N ALA A 32 19.21 10.69 63.67
CA ALA A 32 19.81 11.09 62.41
C ALA A 32 18.81 11.92 61.60
N PHE A 33 19.34 12.79 60.73
CA PHE A 33 18.55 13.52 59.77
C PHE A 33 18.01 12.55 58.74
N VAL A 34 16.70 12.59 58.50
CA VAL A 34 16.12 11.82 57.42
C VAL A 34 16.49 12.49 56.10
N THR A 35 17.22 11.77 55.27
CA THR A 35 17.56 12.23 53.93
C THR A 35 16.35 12.09 53.00
N ARG A 36 16.32 12.91 51.94
CA ARG A 36 15.28 12.78 50.91
C ARG A 36 15.30 11.40 50.24
N GLU A 37 16.48 10.79 50.15
CA GLU A 37 16.66 9.44 49.60
C GLU A 37 16.05 8.38 50.51
N GLU A 38 16.24 8.48 51.82
CA GLU A 38 15.62 7.57 52.79
C GLU A 38 14.10 7.69 52.80
N LEU A 39 13.54 8.89 52.66
CA LEU A 39 12.08 9.05 52.51
C LEU A 39 11.55 8.36 51.25
N VAL A 40 12.31 8.39 50.15
CA VAL A 40 11.96 7.68 48.91
C VAL A 40 12.17 6.18 49.06
N GLY A 41 13.26 5.73 49.69
CA GLY A 41 13.57 4.33 49.93
C GLY A 41 12.58 3.65 50.88
N LEU A 42 12.10 4.38 51.89
CA LEU A 42 11.00 3.96 52.78
C LEU A 42 9.62 4.13 52.13
N LYS A 43 9.56 4.63 50.88
CA LYS A 43 8.34 4.86 50.10
C LYS A 43 7.36 5.84 50.75
N LEU A 44 7.82 6.71 51.64
CA LEU A 44 7.00 7.73 52.32
C LEU A 44 6.91 9.04 51.52
N ALA A 45 7.81 9.25 50.55
CA ALA A 45 7.78 10.35 49.61
C ALA A 45 8.24 9.90 48.21
N ARG A 46 7.84 10.63 47.16
CA ARG A 46 8.18 10.32 45.77
C ARG A 46 9.18 11.31 45.21
N ARG A 47 10.18 10.82 44.46
CA ARG A 47 11.17 11.67 43.78
C ARG A 47 10.58 12.27 42.52
N ARG A 48 10.66 13.59 42.38
CA ARG A 48 10.39 14.30 41.13
C ARG A 48 11.67 14.98 40.65
N ALA A 49 12.14 14.61 39.46
CA ALA A 49 13.16 15.37 38.76
C ALA A 49 12.53 16.66 38.21
N SER A 50 13.07 17.81 38.56
CA SER A 50 12.76 19.08 37.90
C SER A 50 13.91 19.41 36.94
N GLY A 51 13.59 19.97 35.78
CA GLY A 51 14.61 20.46 34.84
C GLY A 51 15.62 21.38 35.55
N GLY A 52 16.92 21.16 35.31
CA GLY A 52 18.02 21.87 35.97
C GLY A 52 18.71 21.12 37.13
N GLY A 53 18.59 19.78 37.23
CA GLY A 53 19.38 18.96 38.15
C GLY A 53 18.94 19.00 39.63
N SER A 54 17.81 19.65 39.94
CA SER A 54 17.24 19.68 41.30
C SER A 54 16.15 18.61 41.50
N TYR A 55 16.18 17.97 42.67
CA TYR A 55 15.20 16.97 43.08
C TYR A 55 14.23 17.55 44.11
N ALA A 56 12.93 17.38 43.86
CA ALA A 56 11.86 17.69 44.78
C ALA A 56 11.17 16.41 45.28
N LEU A 57 10.57 16.47 46.47
CA LEU A 57 9.76 15.38 47.03
C LEU A 57 8.28 15.73 46.91
N ASN A 58 7.48 14.81 46.39
CA ASN A 58 6.03 14.85 46.54
C ASN A 58 5.62 13.97 47.73
N PRO A 59 4.66 14.38 48.58
CA PRO A 59 4.11 13.53 49.62
C PRO A 59 3.43 12.28 49.05
N GLY A 60 3.55 11.14 49.72
CA GLY A 60 2.70 9.97 49.48
C GLY A 60 3.38 8.64 49.79
N VAL A 61 2.64 7.75 50.45
CA VAL A 61 3.01 6.35 50.63
C VAL A 61 2.70 5.59 49.33
N GLU A 62 3.60 4.71 48.86
CA GLU A 62 3.20 3.65 47.94
C GLU A 62 2.28 2.69 48.71
N ILE A 63 0.97 2.95 48.66
CA ILE A 63 0.01 1.87 48.90
C ILE A 63 0.28 0.87 47.79
N ASP A 64 0.53 -0.38 48.17
CA ASP A 64 0.59 -1.48 47.24
C ASP A 64 -0.78 -1.62 46.56
N SER A 65 -0.92 -0.90 45.45
CA SER A 65 -2.05 -0.99 44.54
C SER A 65 -2.20 -2.39 43.96
N SER A 66 -1.30 -3.34 44.24
CA SER A 66 -1.47 -4.74 43.87
C SER A 66 -2.53 -5.48 44.72
N LEU A 67 -2.95 -4.93 45.86
CA LEU A 67 -4.12 -5.39 46.63
C LEU A 67 -5.44 -4.71 46.21
N MET A 68 -5.38 -3.77 45.27
CA MET A 68 -6.53 -3.18 44.55
C MET A 68 -6.23 -3.08 43.05
N VAL A 69 -5.64 -4.12 42.45
CA VAL A 69 -5.67 -4.22 40.97
C VAL A 69 -7.09 -4.59 40.61
N VAL A 70 -7.92 -3.58 40.49
CA VAL A 70 -9.21 -3.72 39.83
C VAL A 70 -8.94 -3.70 38.34
N ASP A 71 -9.34 -4.75 37.65
CA ASP A 71 -9.24 -4.80 36.21
C ASP A 71 -10.29 -3.85 35.61
N PHE A 72 -10.04 -3.37 34.39
CA PHE A 72 -11.06 -2.67 33.62
C PHE A 72 -12.18 -3.67 33.29
N PRO A 73 -13.45 -3.38 33.61
CA PRO A 73 -14.53 -4.33 33.34
C PRO A 73 -14.63 -4.63 31.84
N PRO A 74 -14.58 -5.91 31.43
CA PRO A 74 -14.87 -6.29 30.07
C PRO A 74 -16.35 -6.08 29.77
N LYS A 75 -16.71 -6.10 28.48
CA LYS A 75 -18.12 -6.08 28.07
C LYS A 75 -18.84 -7.34 28.60
N PRO A 76 -20.07 -7.23 29.11
CA PRO A 76 -20.89 -8.41 29.42
C PRO A 76 -21.14 -9.27 28.17
N LEU A 77 -21.18 -10.58 28.36
CA LEU A 77 -21.40 -11.56 27.30
C LEU A 77 -22.69 -12.36 27.55
N ASN A 78 -23.26 -12.89 26.48
CA ASN A 78 -24.46 -13.74 26.49
C ASN A 78 -25.66 -13.14 27.23
N PHE A 79 -25.81 -11.81 27.18
CA PHE A 79 -26.96 -11.13 27.77
C PHE A 79 -28.25 -11.53 27.04
N LYS A 80 -29.22 -12.02 27.80
CA LYS A 80 -30.53 -12.46 27.30
C LYS A 80 -31.62 -11.85 28.17
N ALA A 81 -32.72 -11.49 27.52
CA ALA A 81 -33.94 -11.05 28.17
C ALA A 81 -35.09 -11.96 27.72
N THR A 82 -35.69 -12.66 28.67
CA THR A 82 -36.77 -13.62 28.41
C THR A 82 -38.04 -13.15 29.10
N GLY A 83 -39.06 -12.80 28.31
CA GLY A 83 -40.35 -12.40 28.85
C GLY A 83 -41.16 -13.58 29.36
N GLY A 84 -41.59 -13.52 30.63
CA GLY A 84 -42.58 -14.39 31.22
C GLY A 84 -43.99 -13.80 31.12
N PHE A 85 -44.88 -14.16 32.05
CA PHE A 85 -46.22 -13.57 32.11
C PHE A 85 -46.27 -12.22 32.83
N GLY A 86 -45.42 -11.97 33.82
CA GLY A 86 -45.45 -10.74 34.65
C GLY A 86 -44.06 -10.29 35.11
N SER A 87 -43.03 -10.73 34.40
CA SER A 87 -41.66 -10.33 34.62
C SER A 87 -40.81 -10.67 33.40
N VAL A 88 -39.69 -9.97 33.26
CA VAL A 88 -38.64 -10.31 32.30
C VAL A 88 -37.45 -10.85 33.08
N LEU A 89 -37.02 -12.06 32.74
CA LEU A 89 -35.81 -12.65 33.29
C LEU A 89 -34.61 -12.22 32.45
N LEU A 90 -33.66 -11.56 33.10
CA LEU A 90 -32.42 -11.07 32.52
C LEU A 90 -31.26 -11.91 33.01
N GLU A 91 -30.47 -12.46 32.10
CA GLU A 91 -29.36 -13.37 32.42
C GLU A 91 -28.13 -13.02 31.58
N TRP A 92 -26.94 -13.13 32.17
CA TRP A 92 -25.66 -12.94 31.49
C TRP A 92 -24.57 -13.82 32.11
N ASP A 93 -23.42 -13.89 31.46
CA ASP A 93 -22.28 -14.66 31.99
C ASP A 93 -21.70 -14.01 33.26
N MET A 94 -21.32 -14.85 34.24
CA MET A 94 -20.65 -14.44 35.47
C MET A 94 -19.44 -13.50 35.19
N PRO A 95 -19.35 -12.31 35.81
CA PRO A 95 -18.25 -11.39 35.59
C PRO A 95 -16.91 -12.01 36.03
N ASN A 96 -16.01 -12.26 35.07
CA ASN A 96 -14.70 -12.87 35.31
C ASN A 96 -13.56 -11.86 35.12
N TYR A 97 -13.41 -10.95 36.08
CA TYR A 97 -12.30 -10.00 36.16
C TYR A 97 -12.10 -9.55 37.62
N ARG A 98 -10.91 -9.06 37.96
CA ARG A 98 -10.63 -8.68 39.35
C ARG A 98 -11.35 -7.40 39.73
N GLY A 99 -12.05 -7.43 40.86
CA GLY A 99 -12.69 -6.25 41.43
C GLY A 99 -14.06 -5.90 40.84
N HIS A 100 -14.84 -6.86 40.33
CA HIS A 100 -16.25 -6.61 40.00
C HIS A 100 -17.02 -6.10 41.23
N SER A 101 -17.87 -5.10 41.04
CA SER A 101 -18.71 -4.54 42.10
C SER A 101 -20.18 -4.79 41.84
N LEU A 102 -20.70 -4.35 40.69
CA LEU A 102 -22.08 -4.52 40.31
C LEU A 102 -22.25 -4.49 38.80
N THR A 103 -23.40 -4.98 38.36
CA THR A 103 -23.93 -4.80 37.01
C THR A 103 -25.08 -3.80 37.07
N GLU A 104 -25.01 -2.77 36.23
CA GLU A 104 -26.13 -1.86 36.02
C GLU A 104 -27.09 -2.46 34.99
N VAL A 105 -28.39 -2.45 35.27
CA VAL A 105 -29.46 -2.92 34.39
C VAL A 105 -30.34 -1.75 34.01
N TRP A 106 -30.44 -1.50 32.71
CA TRP A 106 -31.17 -0.38 32.12
C TRP A 106 -32.29 -0.91 31.24
N ARG A 107 -33.44 -0.22 31.24
CA ARG A 107 -34.65 -0.58 30.49
C ARG A 107 -35.16 0.63 29.71
N GLY A 108 -35.59 0.42 28.48
CA GLY A 108 -36.24 1.41 27.62
C GLY A 108 -37.47 0.81 26.94
N THR A 109 -38.39 1.67 26.50
CA THR A 109 -39.53 1.25 25.65
C THR A 109 -39.17 1.20 24.17
N GLU A 110 -38.09 1.88 23.77
CA GLU A 110 -37.54 1.91 22.42
C GLU A 110 -36.10 1.38 22.42
N ASP A 111 -35.60 0.92 21.27
CA ASP A 111 -34.24 0.39 21.11
C ASP A 111 -33.20 1.52 21.00
N ASP A 112 -33.23 2.44 21.97
CA ASP A 112 -32.28 3.54 22.10
C ASP A 112 -31.70 3.59 23.52
N LEU A 113 -30.39 3.39 23.61
CA LEU A 113 -29.66 3.44 24.87
C LEU A 113 -29.67 4.84 25.51
N ALA A 114 -29.85 5.90 24.73
CA ALA A 114 -29.91 7.27 25.25
C ALA A 114 -31.16 7.50 26.12
N ASP A 115 -32.27 6.82 25.81
CA ASP A 115 -33.56 6.95 26.50
C ASP A 115 -33.78 5.84 27.55
N ALA A 116 -32.85 4.89 27.63
CA ALA A 116 -32.91 3.85 28.64
C ALA A 116 -32.76 4.46 30.05
N VAL A 117 -33.52 3.91 31.00
CA VAL A 117 -33.46 4.30 32.42
C VAL A 117 -32.89 3.17 33.28
N LEU A 118 -32.12 3.51 34.31
CA LEU A 118 -31.58 2.53 35.25
C LEU A 118 -32.74 1.96 36.09
N VAL A 119 -32.99 0.66 35.95
CA VAL A 119 -34.06 -0.03 36.69
C VAL A 119 -33.52 -0.82 37.88
N ALA A 120 -32.27 -1.30 37.80
CA ALA A 120 -31.66 -2.05 38.88
C ALA A 120 -30.13 -2.03 38.85
N THR A 121 -29.52 -2.28 40.00
CA THR A 121 -28.11 -2.66 40.11
C THR A 121 -28.02 -3.97 40.90
N THR A 122 -27.26 -4.94 40.40
CA THR A 122 -27.11 -6.24 41.07
C THR A 122 -25.66 -6.74 41.02
N PRO A 123 -25.12 -7.32 42.11
CA PRO A 123 -23.83 -8.00 42.08
C PRO A 123 -23.90 -9.41 41.46
N GLY A 124 -25.10 -9.90 41.15
CA GLY A 124 -25.33 -11.23 40.56
C GLY A 124 -25.25 -11.27 39.03
N GLN A 125 -25.48 -12.46 38.46
CA GLN A 125 -25.51 -12.73 37.01
C GLN A 125 -26.93 -12.86 36.42
N VAL A 126 -27.94 -12.68 37.26
CA VAL A 126 -29.36 -12.84 36.96
C VAL A 126 -30.14 -11.71 37.62
N TYR A 127 -31.18 -11.22 36.95
CA TYR A 127 -32.14 -10.29 37.52
C TYR A 127 -33.54 -10.53 36.94
N GLY A 128 -34.55 -10.60 37.80
CA GLY A 128 -35.95 -10.65 37.38
C GLY A 128 -36.55 -9.25 37.51
N ASP A 129 -36.90 -8.63 36.38
CA ASP A 129 -37.54 -7.33 36.35
C ASP A 129 -39.08 -7.50 36.30
N PRO A 130 -39.82 -7.16 37.36
CA PRO A 130 -41.29 -7.27 37.36
C PRO A 130 -41.89 -6.21 36.43
N VAL A 131 -42.72 -6.66 35.48
CA VAL A 131 -43.44 -5.82 34.53
C VAL A 131 -44.83 -6.38 34.29
N ASP A 132 -45.77 -5.56 33.83
CA ASP A 132 -47.13 -6.01 33.57
C ASP A 132 -47.19 -7.05 32.42
N PRO A 133 -48.17 -7.98 32.44
CA PRO A 133 -48.43 -8.87 31.31
C PRO A 133 -48.71 -8.10 30.02
N GLY A 134 -48.05 -8.47 28.92
CA GLY A 134 -48.15 -7.80 27.61
C GLY A 134 -47.19 -6.62 27.42
N TRP A 135 -46.32 -6.32 28.39
CA TRP A 135 -45.27 -5.30 28.27
C TRP A 135 -44.23 -5.68 27.21
N SER A 136 -43.74 -4.69 26.45
CA SER A 136 -42.65 -4.84 25.48
C SER A 136 -41.63 -3.70 25.57
N GLY A 137 -40.34 -4.03 25.50
CA GLY A 137 -39.26 -3.03 25.50
C GLY A 137 -37.87 -3.66 25.36
N PHE A 138 -36.83 -2.90 25.70
CA PHE A 138 -35.43 -3.24 25.46
C PHE A 138 -34.58 -3.08 26.72
N TYR A 139 -33.55 -3.91 26.86
CA TYR A 139 -32.64 -3.90 28.00
C TYR A 139 -31.17 -3.76 27.62
N TRP A 140 -30.41 -3.10 28.50
CA TRP A 140 -28.95 -3.02 28.42
C TRP A 140 -28.31 -3.26 29.77
N ILE A 141 -27.14 -3.90 29.74
CA ILE A 141 -26.29 -4.05 30.92
C ILE A 141 -24.85 -3.59 30.66
N ARG A 142 -24.18 -3.17 31.75
CA ARG A 142 -22.73 -2.97 31.81
C ARG A 142 -22.18 -3.30 33.18
N PHE A 143 -20.93 -3.74 33.23
CA PHE A 143 -20.23 -4.03 34.48
C PHE A 143 -19.54 -2.79 35.05
N VAL A 144 -19.50 -2.70 36.38
CA VAL A 144 -18.81 -1.65 37.13
C VAL A 144 -17.88 -2.30 38.14
N ASN A 145 -16.61 -1.88 38.16
CA ASN A 145 -15.64 -2.38 39.15
C ASN A 145 -15.73 -1.61 40.48
N ALA A 146 -15.02 -2.10 41.50
CA ALA A 146 -14.99 -1.54 42.84
C ALA A 146 -14.37 -0.12 42.93
N ALA A 147 -13.68 0.34 41.87
CA ALA A 147 -13.22 1.73 41.76
C ALA A 147 -14.25 2.65 41.07
N GLY A 148 -15.45 2.13 40.74
CA GLY A 148 -16.51 2.87 40.06
C GLY A 148 -16.29 3.03 38.55
N VAL A 149 -15.29 2.35 37.98
CA VAL A 149 -15.04 2.39 36.54
C VAL A 149 -16.08 1.54 35.82
N LYS A 150 -16.74 2.16 34.85
CA LYS A 150 -17.78 1.55 34.02
C LYS A 150 -17.16 0.92 32.78
N GLY A 151 -17.43 -0.36 32.58
CA GLY A 151 -17.06 -1.05 31.35
C GLY A 151 -17.97 -0.67 30.18
N PRO A 152 -17.66 -1.22 28.99
CA PRO A 152 -18.53 -1.08 27.83
C PRO A 152 -19.90 -1.73 28.08
N TRP A 153 -20.90 -1.25 27.36
CA TRP A 153 -22.20 -1.92 27.27
C TRP A 153 -22.05 -3.29 26.61
N HIS A 154 -22.96 -4.21 26.95
CA HIS A 154 -23.00 -5.53 26.32
C HIS A 154 -23.07 -5.45 24.78
N ALA A 155 -23.86 -4.49 24.25
CA ALA A 155 -24.03 -4.17 22.84
C ALA A 155 -24.54 -2.71 22.67
N VAL A 156 -24.59 -2.22 21.42
CA VAL A 156 -25.16 -0.92 21.06
C VAL A 156 -26.69 -0.98 21.09
N GLY A 157 -27.29 -1.94 20.38
CA GLY A 157 -28.71 -2.25 20.47
C GLY A 157 -29.03 -3.00 21.76
N GLY A 158 -30.23 -2.78 22.27
CA GLY A 158 -30.78 -3.43 23.44
C GLY A 158 -31.29 -4.82 23.12
N VAL A 159 -31.40 -5.65 24.16
CA VAL A 159 -32.05 -6.96 24.03
C VAL A 159 -33.54 -6.76 24.23
N ALA A 160 -34.31 -7.00 23.17
CA ALA A 160 -35.75 -6.93 23.20
C ALA A 160 -36.35 -8.01 24.12
N ALA A 161 -37.38 -7.64 24.88
CA ALA A 161 -38.18 -8.56 25.65
C ALA A 161 -39.66 -8.16 25.58
N GLN A 162 -40.52 -9.17 25.54
CA GLN A 162 -41.97 -9.01 25.57
C GLN A 162 -42.58 -10.05 26.50
N THR A 163 -43.38 -9.61 27.47
CA THR A 163 -44.16 -10.52 28.32
C THR A 163 -45.43 -10.97 27.60
N GLN A 164 -45.93 -12.15 27.96
CA GLN A 164 -47.14 -12.69 27.34
C GLN A 164 -48.40 -11.93 27.81
N ILE A 165 -49.37 -11.79 26.91
CA ILE A 165 -50.72 -11.29 27.23
C ILE A 165 -51.39 -12.28 28.20
N SER A 166 -52.23 -11.82 29.12
CA SER A 166 -52.88 -12.70 30.11
C SER A 166 -53.78 -13.75 29.44
N VAL A 167 -53.70 -15.00 29.91
CA VAL A 167 -54.52 -16.12 29.39
C VAL A 167 -56.03 -15.88 29.58
N GLN A 168 -56.41 -15.09 30.59
CA GLN A 168 -57.80 -14.74 30.86
C GLN A 168 -58.35 -13.75 29.82
N ALA A 169 -57.56 -12.74 29.41
CA ALA A 169 -57.97 -11.79 28.38
C ALA A 169 -58.13 -12.45 26.99
N LEU A 170 -57.32 -13.46 26.68
CA LEU A 170 -57.38 -14.16 25.40
C LEU A 170 -58.60 -15.08 25.28
N ILE A 171 -59.08 -15.67 26.38
CA ILE A 171 -60.21 -16.61 26.39
C ILE A 171 -61.55 -15.85 26.47
N ASP A 172 -61.61 -14.78 27.25
CA ASP A 172 -62.84 -14.01 27.43
C ASP A 172 -63.20 -13.26 26.13
N GLN A 173 -62.21 -12.69 25.44
CA GLN A 173 -62.42 -12.00 24.16
C GLN A 173 -62.95 -12.93 23.06
N ILE A 174 -62.41 -14.15 22.94
CA ILE A 174 -62.80 -15.08 21.87
C ILE A 174 -64.18 -15.71 22.13
N LYS A 175 -64.50 -16.02 23.40
CA LYS A 175 -65.80 -16.63 23.73
C LYS A 175 -66.94 -15.63 23.66
N GLU A 176 -66.72 -14.40 24.09
CA GLU A 176 -67.75 -13.38 24.12
C GLU A 176 -68.08 -12.85 22.71
N GLU A 177 -67.08 -12.71 21.83
CA GLU A 177 -67.30 -12.32 20.43
C GLU A 177 -68.01 -13.40 19.60
N ALA A 178 -67.75 -14.69 19.86
CA ALA A 178 -68.33 -15.78 19.08
C ALA A 178 -69.75 -16.19 19.54
N ALA A 179 -70.04 -16.16 20.85
CA ALA A 179 -71.31 -16.66 21.39
C ALA A 179 -72.48 -15.68 21.24
N ASN A 180 -72.20 -14.38 21.17
CA ASN A 180 -73.24 -13.34 21.09
C ASN A 180 -73.46 -12.82 19.66
N SER A 181 -72.80 -13.41 18.66
CA SER A 181 -72.95 -12.98 17.26
C SER A 181 -74.27 -13.51 16.67
N PRO A 182 -75.24 -12.63 16.35
CA PRO A 182 -76.51 -13.04 15.72
C PRO A 182 -76.30 -13.69 14.35
N VAL A 183 -75.19 -13.33 13.68
CA VAL A 183 -74.76 -13.89 12.39
C VAL A 183 -74.40 -15.38 12.51
N VAL A 184 -73.85 -15.82 13.65
CA VAL A 184 -73.46 -17.22 13.85
C VAL A 184 -74.68 -18.13 13.96
N GLU A 185 -75.77 -17.63 14.53
CA GLU A 185 -76.97 -18.43 14.75
C GLU A 185 -77.91 -18.45 13.54
N GLU A 186 -77.94 -17.36 12.75
CA GLU A 186 -78.64 -17.29 11.47
C GLU A 186 -77.94 -18.15 10.39
N LEU A 187 -76.61 -18.12 10.32
CA LEU A 187 -75.81 -18.90 9.36
C LEU A 187 -75.94 -20.43 9.58
N ARG A 188 -76.14 -20.90 10.82
CA ARG A 188 -76.31 -22.33 11.13
C ARG A 188 -77.63 -22.90 10.64
N GLN A 189 -78.69 -22.09 10.63
CA GLN A 189 -80.02 -22.47 10.16
C GLN A 189 -80.08 -22.46 8.63
N GLU A 190 -79.54 -21.43 7.97
CA GLU A 190 -79.54 -21.34 6.50
C GLU A 190 -78.71 -22.44 5.82
N ILE A 191 -77.58 -22.87 6.40
CA ILE A 191 -76.74 -23.95 5.82
C ILE A 191 -77.48 -25.30 5.78
N LYS A 192 -78.27 -25.63 6.80
CA LYS A 192 -79.01 -26.90 6.87
C LYS A 192 -80.12 -27.01 5.84
N ASP A 193 -80.79 -25.90 5.55
CA ASP A 193 -81.92 -25.86 4.62
C ASP A 193 -81.49 -25.70 3.14
N ALA A 194 -80.25 -25.27 2.90
CA ALA A 194 -79.63 -25.14 1.58
C ALA A 194 -79.03 -26.47 1.06
N GLU A 195 -78.44 -27.30 1.91
CA GLU A 195 -77.84 -28.60 1.51
C GLU A 195 -78.88 -29.62 1.01
N GLY A 196 -80.10 -29.59 1.54
CA GLY A 196 -81.15 -30.55 1.18
C GLY A 196 -81.82 -30.31 -0.18
N ARG A 197 -81.82 -29.08 -0.70
CA ARG A 197 -82.52 -28.71 -1.95
C ARG A 197 -81.59 -28.58 -3.15
N ALA A 198 -80.31 -28.27 -2.94
CA ALA A 198 -79.34 -28.06 -4.04
C ALA A 198 -78.89 -29.35 -4.75
N VAL A 199 -78.96 -30.54 -4.11
CA VAL A 199 -78.46 -31.79 -4.72
C VAL A 199 -79.43 -32.41 -5.75
N GLN A 200 -80.73 -32.15 -5.68
CA GLN A 200 -81.68 -32.64 -6.69
C GLN A 200 -81.75 -31.77 -7.95
N GLU A 201 -81.43 -30.47 -7.87
CA GLU A 201 -81.49 -29.53 -9.00
C GLU A 201 -80.12 -29.34 -9.71
N ALA A 202 -78.99 -29.69 -9.09
CA ALA A 202 -77.65 -29.60 -9.69
C ALA A 202 -77.28 -30.75 -10.66
N GLY A 203 -78.07 -31.83 -10.73
CA GLY A 203 -77.80 -32.98 -11.60
C GLY A 203 -78.02 -32.76 -13.11
N VAL A 204 -78.76 -31.72 -13.50
CA VAL A 204 -79.20 -31.51 -14.91
C VAL A 204 -78.54 -30.30 -15.57
N GLN A 205 -78.16 -29.23 -14.85
CA GLN A 205 -77.49 -28.05 -15.43
C GLN A 205 -75.95 -28.16 -15.55
N THR A 206 -75.31 -29.08 -14.82
CA THR A 206 -73.84 -29.17 -14.73
C THR A 206 -73.18 -29.77 -15.99
N THR A 207 -73.89 -30.58 -16.78
CA THR A 207 -73.33 -31.28 -17.95
C THR A 207 -73.12 -30.38 -19.17
N GLU A 208 -73.97 -29.36 -19.38
CA GLU A 208 -73.91 -28.46 -20.54
C GLU A 208 -72.87 -27.35 -20.36
N VAL A 209 -72.80 -26.78 -19.15
CA VAL A 209 -71.84 -25.71 -18.81
C VAL A 209 -70.39 -26.23 -18.79
N VAL A 210 -70.16 -27.45 -18.31
CA VAL A 210 -68.83 -28.11 -18.35
C VAL A 210 -68.37 -28.39 -19.79
N GLY A 211 -69.30 -28.71 -20.71
CA GLY A 211 -68.98 -28.92 -22.13
C GLY A 211 -68.45 -27.65 -22.80
N ASN A 212 -69.16 -26.53 -22.63
CA ASN A 212 -68.77 -25.25 -23.23
C ASN A 212 -67.46 -24.69 -22.64
N LEU A 213 -67.29 -24.77 -21.31
CA LEU A 213 -66.03 -24.40 -20.65
C LEU A 213 -64.85 -25.25 -21.14
N ARG A 214 -65.06 -26.55 -21.40
CA ARG A 214 -64.01 -27.44 -21.93
C ARG A 214 -63.58 -27.04 -23.33
N GLU A 215 -64.49 -26.71 -24.23
CA GLU A 215 -64.16 -26.27 -25.59
C GLU A 215 -63.41 -24.92 -25.62
N GLU A 216 -63.84 -23.96 -24.81
CA GLU A 216 -63.19 -22.66 -24.69
C GLU A 216 -61.79 -22.78 -24.06
N THR A 217 -61.65 -23.64 -23.05
CA THR A 217 -60.36 -23.96 -22.43
C THR A 217 -59.41 -24.63 -23.42
N LEU A 218 -59.88 -25.58 -24.24
CA LEU A 218 -59.07 -26.25 -25.27
C LEU A 218 -58.60 -25.28 -26.38
N LYS A 219 -59.47 -24.35 -26.83
CA LYS A 219 -59.07 -23.31 -27.78
C LYS A 219 -58.02 -22.37 -27.20
N THR A 220 -58.19 -21.96 -25.95
CA THR A 220 -57.23 -21.09 -25.25
C THR A 220 -55.89 -21.79 -25.08
N ILE A 221 -55.89 -23.07 -24.68
CA ILE A 221 -54.68 -23.89 -24.55
C ILE A 221 -53.99 -24.03 -25.92
N GLY A 222 -54.70 -24.35 -27.00
CA GLY A 222 -54.10 -24.46 -28.34
C GLY A 222 -53.50 -23.14 -28.85
N GLY A 223 -54.13 -22.00 -28.55
CA GLY A 223 -53.58 -20.68 -28.84
C GLY A 223 -52.32 -20.37 -28.02
N VAL A 224 -52.27 -20.78 -26.75
CA VAL A 224 -51.10 -20.66 -25.88
C VAL A 224 -49.98 -21.59 -26.35
N GLU A 225 -50.27 -22.83 -26.73
CA GLU A 225 -49.31 -23.77 -27.30
C GLU A 225 -48.66 -23.19 -28.57
N THR A 226 -49.47 -22.63 -29.48
CA THR A 226 -48.97 -21.97 -30.71
C THR A 226 -48.03 -20.81 -30.36
N ARG A 227 -48.42 -19.93 -29.44
CA ARG A 227 -47.56 -18.81 -28.99
C ARG A 227 -46.28 -19.28 -28.32
N ILE A 228 -46.33 -20.39 -27.56
CA ILE A 228 -45.14 -21.00 -26.96
C ILE A 228 -44.22 -21.54 -28.04
N THR A 229 -44.75 -22.26 -29.04
CA THR A 229 -43.96 -22.75 -30.18
C THR A 229 -43.34 -21.61 -30.98
N ASP A 230 -44.07 -20.53 -31.24
CA ASP A 230 -43.56 -19.35 -31.94
C ASP A 230 -42.48 -18.64 -31.12
N MET A 231 -42.67 -18.50 -29.80
CA MET A 231 -41.65 -17.96 -28.90
C MET A 231 -40.41 -18.86 -28.84
N ASP A 232 -40.57 -20.18 -28.83
CA ASP A 232 -39.45 -21.13 -28.78
C ASP A 232 -38.66 -21.10 -30.10
N SER A 233 -39.35 -20.97 -31.24
CA SER A 233 -38.73 -20.74 -32.55
C SER A 233 -37.99 -19.40 -32.59
N SER A 234 -38.64 -18.30 -32.19
CA SER A 234 -38.01 -16.96 -32.17
C SER A 234 -36.85 -16.87 -31.18
N THR A 235 -36.94 -17.55 -30.04
CA THR A 235 -35.84 -17.64 -29.06
C THR A 235 -34.71 -18.50 -29.60
N SER A 236 -35.01 -19.61 -30.27
CA SER A 236 -34.02 -20.46 -30.94
C SER A 236 -33.30 -19.70 -32.06
N GLU A 237 -34.02 -18.94 -32.88
CA GLU A 237 -33.44 -18.05 -33.90
C GLU A 237 -32.55 -16.97 -33.27
N SER A 238 -33.03 -16.30 -32.22
CA SER A 238 -32.26 -15.28 -31.49
C SER A 238 -31.01 -15.87 -30.83
N LEU A 239 -31.11 -17.08 -30.25
CA LEU A 239 -29.98 -17.80 -29.67
C LEU A 239 -29.00 -18.25 -30.74
N ASN A 240 -29.47 -18.69 -31.91
CA ASN A 240 -28.61 -19.02 -33.05
C ASN A 240 -27.89 -17.77 -33.58
N GLU A 241 -28.58 -16.63 -33.69
CA GLU A 241 -27.97 -15.36 -34.09
C GLU A 241 -26.94 -14.87 -33.06
N VAL A 242 -27.26 -14.96 -31.76
CA VAL A 242 -26.32 -14.67 -30.68
C VAL A 242 -25.13 -15.63 -30.72
N ASN A 243 -25.35 -16.92 -30.96
CA ASN A 243 -24.30 -17.93 -31.07
C ASN A 243 -23.42 -17.69 -32.31
N GLU A 244 -23.99 -17.29 -33.45
CA GLU A 244 -23.23 -16.84 -34.61
C GLU A 244 -22.44 -15.56 -34.32
N ARG A 245 -23.01 -14.60 -33.59
CA ARG A 245 -22.32 -13.38 -33.18
C ARG A 245 -21.20 -13.67 -32.18
N ILE A 246 -21.40 -14.59 -31.24
CA ILE A 246 -20.39 -15.07 -30.30
C ILE A 246 -19.29 -15.81 -31.06
N THR A 247 -19.64 -16.65 -32.03
CA THR A 247 -18.65 -17.37 -32.86
C THR A 247 -17.86 -16.37 -33.72
N LYS A 248 -18.51 -15.35 -34.29
CA LYS A 248 -17.85 -14.24 -35.00
C LYS A 248 -17.01 -13.35 -34.07
N LEU A 249 -17.41 -13.14 -32.81
CA LEU A 249 -16.66 -12.40 -31.80
C LEU A 249 -15.48 -13.20 -31.25
N ASP A 250 -15.59 -14.52 -31.16
CA ASP A 250 -14.49 -15.39 -30.75
C ASP A 250 -13.49 -15.55 -31.91
N GLU A 251 -13.97 -15.76 -33.13
CA GLU A 251 -13.13 -15.78 -34.33
C GLU A 251 -12.52 -14.41 -34.68
N GLY A 252 -13.18 -13.29 -34.35
CA GLY A 252 -12.75 -11.93 -34.68
C GLY A 252 -12.03 -11.19 -33.55
N GLY A 253 -12.53 -11.31 -32.32
CA GLY A 253 -12.00 -10.68 -31.11
C GLY A 253 -10.73 -11.36 -30.59
N SER A 254 -10.69 -12.70 -30.59
CA SER A 254 -9.47 -13.44 -30.26
C SER A 254 -8.41 -13.29 -31.37
N LYS A 255 -8.81 -13.19 -32.65
CA LYS A 255 -7.87 -12.86 -33.75
C LYS A 255 -7.41 -11.41 -33.74
N ALA A 256 -8.20 -10.43 -33.31
CA ALA A 256 -7.78 -9.02 -33.23
C ALA A 256 -6.87 -8.75 -32.02
N PHE A 257 -7.18 -9.33 -30.86
CA PHE A 257 -6.36 -9.21 -29.64
C PHE A 257 -5.04 -10.00 -29.76
N LEU A 258 -5.06 -11.17 -30.40
CA LEU A 258 -3.82 -11.89 -30.79
C LEU A 258 -3.13 -11.27 -32.02
N SER A 259 -3.82 -10.51 -32.89
CA SER A 259 -3.18 -9.84 -34.05
C SER A 259 -2.30 -8.65 -33.65
N MET A 260 -2.52 -8.01 -32.49
CA MET A 260 -1.53 -7.06 -31.96
C MET A 260 -0.31 -7.75 -31.33
N TRP A 261 -0.39 -9.06 -31.04
CA TRP A 261 0.69 -9.86 -30.44
C TRP A 261 1.27 -10.95 -31.35
N SER A 262 0.83 -11.11 -32.60
CA SER A 262 1.25 -12.24 -33.44
C SER A 262 0.97 -12.04 -34.94
N LYS A 263 1.65 -11.11 -35.61
CA LYS A 263 2.02 -11.44 -37.00
C LYS A 263 3.27 -12.34 -36.98
N LYS A 264 3.09 -13.56 -36.46
CA LYS A 264 3.98 -14.69 -36.77
C LYS A 264 3.73 -15.06 -38.21
N ALA A 265 4.40 -14.37 -39.14
CA ALA A 265 4.58 -14.93 -40.47
C ALA A 265 5.51 -16.13 -40.30
N GLY A 266 4.89 -17.32 -40.31
CA GLY A 266 5.58 -18.59 -40.18
C GLY A 266 5.34 -19.45 -41.40
N ALA A 267 6.40 -19.73 -42.14
CA ALA A 267 6.45 -20.74 -43.18
C ALA A 267 7.68 -21.61 -42.92
N ASP A 268 7.54 -22.94 -43.02
CA ASP A 268 8.62 -23.92 -42.85
C ASP A 268 9.46 -23.77 -41.56
N GLY A 269 8.82 -23.40 -40.44
CA GLY A 269 9.47 -23.33 -39.12
C GLY A 269 10.25 -22.04 -38.83
N VAL A 270 10.34 -21.10 -39.76
CA VAL A 270 10.90 -19.76 -39.50
C VAL A 270 9.81 -18.88 -38.90
N THR A 271 10.06 -18.25 -37.74
CA THR A 271 9.09 -17.33 -37.12
C THR A 271 9.69 -15.93 -36.98
N ALA A 272 8.94 -14.92 -37.41
CA ALA A 272 9.21 -13.51 -37.13
C ALA A 272 8.10 -12.91 -36.25
N GLY A 273 8.37 -11.89 -35.44
CA GLY A 273 7.37 -11.25 -34.60
C GLY A 273 7.82 -9.92 -34.01
N ILE A 274 6.85 -9.08 -33.64
CA ILE A 274 7.07 -7.79 -32.97
C ILE A 274 6.25 -7.81 -31.68
N GLY A 275 6.88 -7.49 -30.55
CA GLY A 275 6.23 -7.28 -29.25
C GLY A 275 6.35 -5.83 -28.82
N ILE A 276 5.27 -5.25 -28.30
CA ILE A 276 5.22 -3.88 -27.79
C ILE A 276 4.78 -3.96 -26.32
N VAL A 277 5.58 -3.40 -25.42
CA VAL A 277 5.32 -3.39 -23.97
C VAL A 277 5.27 -1.95 -23.49
N ALA A 278 4.18 -1.56 -22.84
CA ALA A 278 4.07 -0.32 -22.09
C ALA A 278 3.61 -0.64 -20.66
N GLY A 279 4.34 -0.19 -19.64
CA GLY A 279 4.10 -0.59 -18.25
C GLY A 279 5.03 0.10 -17.25
N LYS A 280 5.30 -0.56 -16.12
CA LYS A 280 6.28 -0.12 -15.12
C LYS A 280 7.35 -1.19 -14.90
N ASP A 281 8.59 -0.79 -14.71
CA ASP A 281 9.67 -1.71 -14.31
C ASP A 281 9.54 -2.12 -12.83
N SER A 282 10.44 -3.01 -12.39
CA SER A 282 10.52 -3.49 -11.00
C SER A 282 10.87 -2.39 -9.98
N SER A 283 11.28 -1.20 -10.43
CA SER A 283 11.56 -0.02 -9.62
C SER A 283 10.45 1.04 -9.73
N GLY A 284 9.35 0.75 -10.42
CA GLY A 284 8.18 1.63 -10.59
C GLY A 284 8.33 2.70 -11.69
N GLY A 285 9.45 2.72 -12.43
CA GLY A 285 9.68 3.60 -13.57
C GLY A 285 8.86 3.19 -14.78
N ALA A 286 8.34 4.15 -15.55
CA ALA A 286 7.59 3.85 -16.76
C ALA A 286 8.50 3.19 -17.81
N VAL A 287 8.05 2.07 -18.39
CA VAL A 287 8.72 1.38 -19.49
C VAL A 287 7.84 1.37 -20.73
N SER A 288 8.42 1.71 -21.87
CA SER A 288 7.83 1.57 -23.20
C SER A 288 8.88 0.97 -24.12
N GLN A 289 8.66 -0.25 -24.60
CA GLN A 289 9.64 -1.06 -25.33
C GLN A 289 9.01 -1.71 -26.55
N VAL A 290 9.82 -1.85 -27.60
CA VAL A 290 9.48 -2.65 -28.79
C VAL A 290 10.58 -3.70 -28.95
N ALA A 291 10.20 -4.98 -28.96
CA ALA A 291 11.08 -6.12 -29.20
C ALA A 291 10.76 -6.73 -30.56
N ILE A 292 11.76 -6.90 -31.42
CA ILE A 292 11.61 -7.46 -32.76
C ILE A 292 12.38 -8.77 -32.83
N SER A 293 11.69 -9.87 -33.12
CA SER A 293 12.29 -11.17 -33.41
C SER A 293 12.23 -11.40 -34.92
N ALA A 294 13.35 -11.25 -35.62
CA ALA A 294 13.44 -11.50 -37.05
C ALA A 294 14.90 -11.77 -37.46
N SER A 295 15.09 -12.57 -38.53
CA SER A 295 16.41 -12.75 -39.15
C SER A 295 16.85 -11.51 -39.96
N GLN A 296 15.88 -10.73 -40.44
CA GLN A 296 16.08 -9.49 -41.16
C GLN A 296 15.05 -8.44 -40.74
N LEU A 297 15.46 -7.18 -40.64
CA LEU A 297 14.59 -6.03 -40.37
C LEU A 297 14.93 -4.94 -41.38
N PHE A 298 13.92 -4.37 -42.05
CA PHE A 298 14.08 -3.26 -42.98
C PHE A 298 13.08 -2.16 -42.62
N VAL A 299 13.56 -0.94 -42.49
CA VAL A 299 12.72 0.26 -42.41
C VAL A 299 12.67 0.86 -43.81
N PHE A 300 11.48 1.07 -44.35
CA PHE A 300 11.26 1.68 -45.67
C PHE A 300 10.13 2.71 -45.59
N ASP A 301 10.12 3.66 -46.52
CA ASP A 301 9.02 4.62 -46.66
C ASP A 301 7.90 3.98 -47.50
N PRO A 302 6.71 3.72 -46.93
CA PRO A 302 5.62 3.08 -47.68
C PRO A 302 5.05 3.98 -48.78
N ASN A 303 5.35 5.28 -48.78
CA ASN A 303 4.86 6.22 -49.80
C ASN A 303 5.78 6.32 -51.02
N ASP A 304 6.97 5.71 -50.97
CA ASP A 304 7.92 5.62 -52.07
C ASP A 304 8.38 4.15 -52.25
N PRO A 305 7.50 3.27 -52.76
CA PRO A 305 7.73 1.83 -52.78
C PRO A 305 8.85 1.39 -53.75
N ASP A 306 9.25 2.26 -54.68
CA ASP A 306 10.36 2.01 -55.61
C ASP A 306 11.73 2.38 -55.01
N ASN A 307 11.75 3.07 -53.87
CA ASN A 307 12.98 3.42 -53.18
C ASN A 307 13.58 2.19 -52.48
N THR A 308 14.62 1.65 -53.10
CA THR A 308 15.36 0.48 -52.61
C THR A 308 16.37 0.80 -51.50
N ALA A 309 16.53 2.07 -51.13
CA ALA A 309 17.44 2.49 -50.06
C ALA A 309 16.73 2.42 -48.70
N TYR A 310 17.05 1.38 -47.92
CA TYR A 310 16.58 1.25 -46.54
C TYR A 310 17.42 2.13 -45.61
N PRO A 311 16.83 3.13 -44.91
CA PRO A 311 17.57 3.97 -43.96
C PRO A 311 18.16 3.18 -42.79
N PHE A 312 17.53 2.06 -42.44
CA PHE A 312 17.99 1.13 -41.41
C PHE A 312 17.65 -0.30 -41.82
N ALA A 313 18.67 -1.16 -41.87
CA ALA A 313 18.50 -2.58 -42.14
C ALA A 313 19.33 -3.46 -41.20
N VAL A 314 18.74 -4.54 -40.71
CA VAL A 314 19.44 -5.62 -40.02
C VAL A 314 19.39 -6.86 -40.91
N SER A 315 20.54 -7.45 -41.22
CA SER A 315 20.60 -8.67 -42.02
C SER A 315 21.92 -9.40 -41.77
N GLY A 316 21.86 -10.70 -41.54
CA GLY A 316 23.06 -11.52 -41.30
C GLY A 316 23.89 -11.06 -40.10
N GLY A 317 23.23 -10.55 -39.06
CA GLY A 317 23.88 -10.02 -37.85
C GLY A 317 24.55 -8.66 -38.02
N LYS A 318 24.42 -8.01 -39.19
CA LYS A 318 24.97 -6.67 -39.45
C LYS A 318 23.85 -5.65 -39.48
N VAL A 319 24.15 -4.45 -38.99
CA VAL A 319 23.31 -3.28 -39.14
C VAL A 319 23.88 -2.41 -40.25
N VAL A 320 23.05 -2.03 -41.22
CA VAL A 320 23.40 -1.16 -42.34
C VAL A 320 22.60 0.12 -42.21
N ILE A 321 23.32 1.24 -42.19
CA ILE A 321 22.75 2.58 -42.10
C ILE A 321 23.47 3.44 -43.14
N THR A 322 22.72 4.09 -44.03
CA THR A 322 23.31 4.93 -45.09
C THR A 322 23.80 6.27 -44.54
N LYS A 323 23.03 6.89 -43.64
CA LYS A 323 23.37 8.16 -43.00
C LYS A 323 22.80 8.20 -41.60
N ALA A 324 23.64 8.54 -40.62
CA ALA A 324 23.25 8.71 -39.23
C ALA A 324 23.76 10.05 -38.71
N MET A 325 22.96 10.71 -37.86
CA MET A 325 23.43 11.77 -36.98
C MET A 325 23.49 11.20 -35.57
N ILE A 326 24.69 11.17 -34.99
CA ILE A 326 24.95 10.57 -33.68
C ILE A 326 25.64 11.63 -32.83
N SER A 327 25.03 11.98 -31.69
CA SER A 327 25.63 12.93 -30.73
C SER A 327 26.82 12.30 -30.04
N ASP A 328 26.61 11.15 -29.41
CA ASP A 328 27.62 10.41 -28.66
C ASP A 328 27.61 8.94 -29.07
N ALA A 329 28.79 8.41 -29.41
CA ALA A 329 28.98 7.01 -29.74
C ALA A 329 30.26 6.47 -29.11
N VAL A 330 30.16 5.29 -28.51
CA VAL A 330 31.31 4.49 -28.09
C VAL A 330 31.44 3.34 -29.08
N ILE A 331 32.54 3.33 -29.84
CA ILE A 331 32.84 2.30 -30.85
C ILE A 331 34.12 1.60 -30.43
N GLU A 332 34.03 0.30 -30.12
CA GLU A 332 35.19 -0.50 -29.71
C GLU A 332 36.21 -0.65 -30.86
N THR A 333 35.73 -0.99 -32.06
CA THR A 333 36.56 -1.11 -33.26
C THR A 333 35.88 -0.44 -34.45
N LEU A 334 36.54 0.55 -35.03
CA LEU A 334 36.08 1.25 -36.22
C LEU A 334 36.92 0.84 -37.43
N VAL A 335 36.29 0.18 -38.41
CA VAL A 335 36.89 -0.07 -39.73
C VAL A 335 36.22 0.88 -40.72
N SER A 336 36.96 1.87 -41.21
CA SER A 336 36.46 2.87 -42.16
C SER A 336 37.47 3.12 -43.28
N GLN A 337 36.95 3.43 -44.47
CA GLN A 337 37.78 3.90 -45.60
C GLN A 337 38.19 5.37 -45.43
N LYS A 338 37.32 6.20 -44.85
CA LYS A 338 37.55 7.63 -44.68
C LYS A 338 36.87 8.12 -43.40
N ILE A 339 37.63 8.84 -42.59
CA ILE A 339 37.13 9.54 -41.40
C ILE A 339 37.34 11.03 -41.66
N VAL A 340 36.27 11.81 -41.53
CA VAL A 340 36.32 13.28 -41.55
C VAL A 340 35.86 13.73 -40.18
N ALA A 341 36.76 14.35 -39.43
CA ALA A 341 36.52 14.83 -38.08
C ALA A 341 37.33 16.10 -37.85
N ASP A 342 36.81 17.00 -37.01
CA ASP A 342 37.50 18.23 -36.64
C ASP A 342 38.70 17.94 -35.71
N GLU A 343 38.56 16.94 -34.82
CA GLU A 343 39.60 16.50 -33.91
C GLU A 343 39.63 14.96 -33.81
N VAL A 344 40.85 14.39 -33.77
CA VAL A 344 41.07 12.96 -33.51
C VAL A 344 42.05 12.83 -32.33
N LYS A 345 41.54 12.41 -31.17
CA LYS A 345 42.35 12.15 -29.98
C LYS A 345 42.66 10.65 -29.87
N ALA A 346 43.90 10.26 -30.13
CA ALA A 346 44.35 8.88 -29.96
C ALA A 346 44.90 8.66 -28.55
N GLY A 347 44.47 7.56 -27.89
CA GLY A 347 44.92 7.23 -26.54
C GLY A 347 46.35 6.70 -26.46
N VAL A 348 46.82 5.97 -27.49
CA VAL A 348 48.13 5.30 -27.49
C VAL A 348 48.99 5.75 -28.66
N SER A 349 48.50 5.59 -29.89
CA SER A 349 49.27 5.91 -31.09
C SER A 349 48.37 6.14 -32.31
N ILE A 350 48.93 6.81 -33.31
CA ILE A 350 48.39 6.90 -34.68
C ILE A 350 49.43 6.28 -35.60
N THR A 351 49.08 5.18 -36.25
CA THR A 351 49.94 4.54 -37.26
C THR A 351 49.39 4.87 -38.64
N SER A 352 50.16 5.60 -39.44
CA SER A 352 49.80 5.93 -40.83
C SER A 352 51.04 5.83 -41.71
N PRO A 353 50.91 5.35 -42.96
CA PRO A 353 52.00 5.42 -43.93
C PRO A 353 52.49 6.86 -44.16
N VAL A 354 51.57 7.83 -44.11
CA VAL A 354 51.86 9.26 -44.30
C VAL A 354 50.98 10.09 -43.37
N ILE A 355 51.60 11.05 -42.67
CA ILE A 355 50.88 12.06 -41.90
C ILE A 355 51.03 13.40 -42.65
N ARG A 356 49.91 13.95 -43.12
CA ARG A 356 49.85 15.29 -43.70
C ARG A 356 49.30 16.23 -42.63
N SER A 357 50.18 17.00 -42.01
CA SER A 357 49.82 17.98 -40.99
C SER A 357 50.45 19.33 -41.30
N ALA A 358 49.79 20.40 -40.88
CA ALA A 358 50.39 21.73 -40.86
C ALA A 358 51.42 21.86 -39.72
N VAL A 359 51.18 21.20 -38.58
CA VAL A 359 52.04 21.30 -37.39
C VAL A 359 52.15 19.93 -36.72
N ILE A 360 53.34 19.58 -36.24
CA ILE A 360 53.56 18.44 -35.35
C ILE A 360 54.09 18.97 -34.03
N GLN A 361 53.39 18.70 -32.92
CA GLN A 361 53.81 19.07 -31.57
C GLN A 361 53.87 17.80 -30.71
N ASN A 362 55.07 17.26 -30.52
CA ASN A 362 55.32 16.10 -29.68
C ASN A 362 56.39 16.43 -28.62
N GLY A 363 55.98 17.23 -27.63
CA GLY A 363 56.87 17.72 -26.59
C GLY A 363 58.00 18.57 -27.18
N ASN A 364 59.24 18.13 -26.95
CA ASN A 364 60.43 18.81 -27.47
C ASN A 364 60.59 18.66 -28.98
N PHE A 365 60.01 17.64 -29.61
CA PHE A 365 60.02 17.46 -31.06
C PHE A 365 58.86 18.25 -31.69
N GLN A 366 59.19 19.24 -32.51
CA GLN A 366 58.21 20.12 -33.13
C GLN A 366 58.52 20.34 -34.61
N VAL A 367 57.47 20.39 -35.43
CA VAL A 367 57.51 20.87 -36.82
C VAL A 367 56.42 21.92 -36.98
N ASP A 368 56.78 23.13 -37.40
CA ASP A 368 55.82 24.21 -37.59
C ASP A 368 55.24 24.25 -39.01
N SER A 369 54.29 25.16 -39.24
CA SER A 369 53.60 25.34 -40.52
C SER A 369 54.48 25.90 -41.64
N GLN A 370 55.68 26.40 -41.31
CA GLN A 370 56.67 26.83 -42.29
C GLN A 370 57.62 25.69 -42.68
N GLY A 371 57.55 24.54 -42.00
CA GLY A 371 58.43 23.39 -42.21
C GLY A 371 59.73 23.46 -41.42
N ASN A 372 59.83 24.33 -40.40
CA ASN A 372 60.98 24.32 -39.50
C ASN A 372 60.83 23.14 -38.51
N LEU A 373 61.91 22.36 -38.33
CA LEU A 373 62.02 21.31 -37.33
C LEU A 373 62.81 21.84 -36.12
N ASN A 374 62.31 21.60 -34.91
CA ASN A 374 63.00 21.91 -33.66
C ASN A 374 62.94 20.70 -32.71
N ILE A 375 64.06 20.38 -32.07
CA ILE A 375 64.14 19.39 -30.99
C ILE A 375 64.80 20.05 -29.77
N GLY A 376 63.97 20.46 -28.81
CA GLY A 376 64.41 21.00 -27.52
C GLY A 376 65.31 22.23 -27.60
N GLY A 377 65.26 23.00 -28.69
CA GLY A 377 66.13 24.17 -28.93
C GLY A 377 67.58 23.85 -29.29
N LEU A 378 68.01 22.59 -29.14
CA LEU A 378 69.40 22.17 -29.36
C LEU A 378 69.64 21.66 -30.77
N PHE A 379 68.65 20.99 -31.37
CA PHE A 379 68.69 20.58 -32.77
C PHE A 379 67.58 21.32 -33.53
N SER A 380 67.93 21.97 -34.63
CA SER A 380 66.94 22.60 -35.49
C SER A 380 67.33 22.58 -36.95
N VAL A 381 66.31 22.48 -37.81
CA VAL A 381 66.42 22.66 -39.25
C VAL A 381 65.41 23.70 -39.66
N THR A 382 65.87 24.79 -40.25
CA THR A 382 64.99 25.84 -40.75
C THR A 382 64.52 25.52 -42.18
N SER A 383 63.37 26.04 -42.56
CA SER A 383 62.82 26.02 -43.92
C SER A 383 63.74 26.64 -44.98
N GLN A 384 64.72 27.44 -44.54
CA GLN A 384 65.76 28.04 -45.39
C GLN A 384 67.01 27.15 -45.57
N GLY A 385 67.03 25.96 -44.98
CA GLY A 385 68.12 24.98 -45.10
C GLY A 385 69.24 25.10 -44.06
N GLN A 386 69.14 26.03 -43.09
CA GLN A 386 70.11 26.08 -41.97
C GLN A 386 69.84 24.95 -40.99
N LEU A 387 70.88 24.14 -40.69
CA LEU A 387 70.88 23.14 -39.63
C LEU A 387 71.75 23.62 -38.46
N THR A 388 71.25 23.48 -37.25
CA THR A 388 71.96 23.88 -36.02
C THR A 388 71.91 22.73 -35.02
N ILE A 389 73.07 22.34 -34.49
CA ILE A 389 73.23 21.36 -33.40
C ILE A 389 74.04 22.02 -32.30
N ARG A 390 73.45 22.24 -31.13
CA ARG A 390 74.08 22.95 -30.01
C ARG A 390 74.12 22.12 -28.75
N TYR A 391 75.12 22.38 -27.92
CA TYR A 391 75.21 21.84 -26.56
C TYR A 391 74.38 22.66 -25.55
N SER A 392 74.21 23.96 -25.80
CA SER A 392 73.44 24.87 -24.95
C SER A 392 72.77 25.96 -25.78
N ASN A 393 72.05 26.86 -25.12
CA ASN A 393 71.47 28.05 -25.77
C ASN A 393 72.53 29.09 -26.16
N GLN A 394 73.80 28.88 -25.80
CA GLN A 394 74.93 29.64 -26.29
C GLN A 394 75.35 29.15 -27.68
N ASN A 395 76.17 29.93 -28.39
CA ASN A 395 76.63 29.57 -29.72
C ASN A 395 77.75 28.51 -29.69
N VAL A 396 77.49 27.36 -29.07
CA VAL A 396 78.44 26.25 -28.85
C VAL A 396 77.91 25.03 -29.61
N GLY A 397 78.67 24.53 -30.59
CA GLY A 397 78.27 23.39 -31.43
C GLY A 397 78.46 23.61 -32.93
N LEU A 398 77.64 22.94 -33.74
CA LEU A 398 77.73 22.89 -35.20
C LEU A 398 76.61 23.71 -35.85
N VAL A 399 76.95 24.53 -36.84
CA VAL A 399 75.99 25.23 -37.70
C VAL A 399 76.33 24.94 -39.17
N ILE A 400 75.37 24.44 -39.92
CA ILE A 400 75.46 24.23 -41.37
C ILE A 400 74.53 25.22 -42.05
N ARG A 401 75.08 25.96 -43.01
CA ARG A 401 74.39 26.88 -43.92
C ARG A 401 74.66 26.47 -45.36
N ASN A 402 73.98 27.12 -46.30
CA ASN A 402 74.09 26.82 -47.73
C ASN A 402 75.52 26.97 -48.29
N ASP A 403 76.36 27.81 -47.68
CA ASP A 403 77.69 28.17 -48.17
C ASP A 403 78.85 27.75 -47.25
N LYS A 404 78.55 27.30 -46.02
CA LYS A 404 79.56 26.97 -45.00
C LYS A 404 79.07 26.07 -43.88
N ILE A 405 80.03 25.39 -43.27
CA ILE A 405 79.92 24.59 -42.05
C ILE A 405 80.83 25.23 -41.00
N GLU A 406 80.29 25.52 -39.82
CA GLU A 406 81.00 26.19 -38.73
C GLU A 406 80.86 25.39 -37.43
N VAL A 407 81.97 25.22 -36.71
CA VAL A 407 82.01 24.62 -35.38
C VAL A 407 82.50 25.65 -34.37
N TYR A 408 81.79 25.78 -33.27
CA TYR A 408 82.09 26.72 -32.19
C TYR A 408 82.49 25.98 -30.91
N ASP A 409 83.53 26.47 -30.24
CA ASP A 409 84.05 25.91 -28.98
C ASP A 409 83.17 26.21 -27.77
N GLU A 410 83.56 25.73 -26.59
CA GLU A 410 82.84 25.91 -25.31
C GLU A 410 82.64 27.38 -24.90
N ASN A 411 83.46 28.29 -25.43
CA ASN A 411 83.37 29.72 -25.20
C ASN A 411 82.55 30.44 -26.30
N GLY A 412 81.96 29.68 -27.23
CA GLY A 412 81.19 30.18 -28.35
C GLY A 412 82.04 30.81 -29.46
N ARG A 413 83.35 30.54 -29.48
CA ARG A 413 84.29 31.06 -30.49
C ARG A 413 84.39 30.11 -31.66
N LEU A 414 84.54 30.64 -32.87
CA LEU A 414 84.71 29.84 -34.08
C LEU A 414 86.01 29.04 -34.00
N ALA A 415 85.88 27.71 -33.96
CA ALA A 415 87.01 26.79 -33.91
C ALA A 415 87.36 26.23 -35.30
N VAL A 416 86.34 25.92 -36.11
CA VAL A 416 86.51 25.36 -37.46
C VAL A 416 85.50 25.99 -38.42
N ARG A 417 85.94 26.33 -39.62
CA ARG A 417 85.07 26.73 -40.74
C ARG A 417 85.49 25.98 -42.01
N ILE A 418 84.51 25.45 -42.71
CA ILE A 418 84.67 24.81 -44.03
C ILE A 418 83.62 25.40 -44.97
N GLY A 419 84.02 25.94 -46.12
CA GLY A 419 83.08 26.58 -47.06
C GLY A 419 83.67 27.83 -47.71
N ARG A 420 82.83 28.70 -48.26
CA ARG A 420 83.27 29.89 -48.99
C ARG A 420 84.20 30.75 -48.13
N LEU A 421 85.46 30.85 -48.57
CA LEU A 421 86.51 31.69 -47.99
C LEU A 421 86.33 33.11 -48.55
N SER A 422 85.38 33.87 -48.01
CA SER A 422 85.34 35.31 -48.23
C SER A 422 85.87 36.04 -47.01
#